data_AF-A0A9J6P6X0-F1
#
_entry.id   AF-A0A9J6P6X0-F1
#
_cell.length_a   1.000
_cell.length_b   1.000
_cell.length_c   1.000
_cell.angle_alpha   90.00
_cell.angle_beta   90.00
_cell.angle_gamma   90.00
#
_symmetry.space_group_name_H-M   'P 1'
#
loop_
_entity.id
_entity.type
_entity.pdbx_description
1 polymer ?
#
loop_
_entity_poly.entity_id
_entity_poly.type
_entity_poly.pdbx_seq_one_letter_code
_entity_poly.pdbx_strand_id
1 'polypeptide(L)'
;MGNINKISKRLGVSEYIVKQWVNKGILKCLVIDGEMVFDDKEVERFIKETGIQLIKPEEFAKFIDKEIYNIDGTKSLEETFEQLHSEYCRTQNVMTPEEIASLVAEVID
;
A
#
# COMPACT_ATOMS: atom_id res chain seq x y z
N MET A 1 -4.19 -6.88 18.02
CA MET A 1 -5.38 -6.22 17.44
C MET A 1 -5.04 -4.77 17.14
N GLY A 2 -5.41 -4.30 15.94
CA GLY A 2 -5.16 -2.92 15.48
C GLY A 2 -6.43 -2.26 14.97
N ASN A 3 -6.51 -0.94 15.07
CA ASN A 3 -7.59 -0.17 14.44
C ASN A 3 -7.26 0.11 12.97
N ILE A 4 -8.23 0.65 12.22
CA ILE A 4 -8.08 0.89 10.79
C ILE A 4 -6.89 1.80 10.44
N ASN A 5 -6.60 2.82 11.27
CA ASN A 5 -5.46 3.71 11.07
C ASN A 5 -4.11 2.96 11.18
N LYS A 6 -4.00 2.05 12.15
CA LYS A 6 -2.80 1.22 12.31
C LYS A 6 -2.63 0.28 11.13
N ILE A 7 -3.72 -0.32 10.65
CA ILE A 7 -3.68 -1.24 9.50
C ILE A 7 -3.38 -0.51 8.20
N SER A 8 -3.97 0.67 7.98
CA SER A 8 -3.72 1.47 6.79
C SER A 8 -2.24 1.88 6.70
N LYS A 9 -1.63 2.29 7.82
CA LYS A 9 -0.18 2.54 7.91
C LYS A 9 0.66 1.30 7.69
N ARG A 10 0.28 0.17 8.31
CA ARG A 10 0.99 -1.11 8.17
C ARG A 10 0.98 -1.62 6.72
N LEU A 11 -0.14 -1.42 6.03
CA LEU A 11 -0.34 -1.83 4.64
C LEU A 11 0.00 -0.72 3.64
N GLY A 12 0.50 0.45 4.05
CA GLY A 12 0.86 1.52 3.12
C GLY A 12 -0.28 2.03 2.23
N VAL A 13 -1.55 1.97 2.69
CA VAL A 13 -2.73 2.44 1.95
C VAL A 13 -3.55 3.44 2.75
N SER A 14 -4.47 4.14 2.08
CA SER A 14 -5.45 4.97 2.79
C SER A 14 -6.46 4.11 3.55
N GLU A 15 -7.01 4.64 4.65
CA GLU A 15 -8.08 3.96 5.38
C GLU A 15 -9.29 3.64 4.48
N TYR A 16 -9.55 4.45 3.46
CA TYR A 16 -10.61 4.21 2.48
C TYR A 16 -10.40 2.87 1.76
N ILE A 17 -9.18 2.57 1.30
CA ILE A 17 -8.87 1.31 0.62
C ILE A 17 -9.03 0.13 1.58
N VAL A 18 -8.58 0.27 2.83
CA VAL A 18 -8.81 -0.76 3.86
C VAL A 18 -10.31 -1.03 4.06
N LYS A 19 -11.15 0.01 4.11
CA LYS A 19 -12.61 -0.14 4.17
C LYS A 19 -13.16 -0.86 2.95
N GLN A 20 -12.66 -0.57 1.75
CA GLN A 20 -13.09 -1.27 0.54
C GLN A 20 -12.75 -2.77 0.60
N TRP A 21 -11.56 -3.14 1.05
CA TRP A 21 -11.20 -4.55 1.23
C TRP A 21 -12.07 -5.27 2.26
N VAL A 22 -12.43 -4.58 3.35
CA VAL A 22 -13.38 -5.11 4.35
C VAL A 22 -14.77 -5.27 3.74
N ASN A 23 -15.30 -4.23 3.08
CA ASN A 23 -16.64 -4.25 2.47
C ASN A 23 -16.76 -5.34 1.38
N LYS A 24 -15.67 -5.63 0.67
CA LYS A 24 -15.59 -6.68 -0.35
C LYS A 24 -15.30 -8.07 0.24
N GLY A 25 -15.13 -8.18 1.56
CA GLY A 25 -14.84 -9.46 2.24
C GLY A 25 -13.42 -9.99 2.03
N ILE A 26 -12.52 -9.19 1.45
CA ILE A 26 -11.14 -9.55 1.15
C ILE A 26 -10.29 -9.50 2.43
N LEU A 27 -10.50 -8.47 3.27
CA LEU A 27 -9.84 -8.33 4.56
C LEU A 27 -10.85 -8.50 5.70
N LYS A 28 -10.60 -9.43 6.61
CA LYS A 28 -11.48 -9.65 7.76
C LYS A 28 -11.20 -8.66 8.89
N CYS A 29 -12.27 -8.16 9.50
CA CYS A 29 -12.22 -7.39 10.74
C CYS A 29 -13.36 -7.80 11.68
N LEU A 30 -13.23 -7.42 12.94
CA LEU A 30 -14.29 -7.42 13.94
C LEU A 30 -14.83 -6.00 14.08
N VAL A 31 -16.10 -5.87 14.46
CA VAL A 31 -16.68 -4.59 14.86
C VAL A 31 -16.92 -4.64 16.37
N ILE A 32 -16.23 -3.77 17.11
CA ILE A 32 -16.33 -3.67 18.57
C ILE A 32 -16.67 -2.21 18.89
N ASP A 33 -17.78 -1.97 19.58
CA ASP A 33 -18.27 -0.63 19.90
C ASP A 33 -18.39 0.33 18.70
N GLY A 34 -18.73 -0.22 17.53
CA GLY A 34 -18.85 0.53 16.27
C GLY A 34 -17.52 0.80 15.56
N GLU A 35 -16.39 0.39 16.13
CA GLU A 35 -15.07 0.53 15.51
C GLU A 35 -14.60 -0.77 14.83
N MET A 36 -13.93 -0.63 13.69
CA MET A 36 -13.28 -1.74 12.99
C MET A 36 -11.96 -2.10 13.67
N VAL A 37 -11.88 -3.33 14.16
CA VAL A 37 -10.72 -3.90 14.83
C VAL A 37 -10.22 -5.10 14.03
N PHE A 38 -8.91 -5.11 13.76
CA PHE A 38 -8.26 -6.11 12.92
C PHE A 38 -7.37 -7.01 13.77
N ASP A 39 -7.50 -8.32 13.59
CA ASP A 39 -6.56 -9.29 14.15
C ASP A 39 -5.27 -9.25 13.33
N ASP A 40 -4.14 -9.12 14.01
CA ASP A 40 -2.82 -9.07 13.37
C ASP A 40 -2.53 -10.36 12.58
N LYS A 41 -3.06 -11.51 13.00
CA LYS A 41 -2.91 -12.79 12.27
C LYS A 41 -3.68 -12.81 10.96
N GLU A 42 -4.88 -12.24 10.93
CA GLU A 42 -5.69 -12.13 9.70
C GLU A 42 -5.06 -11.15 8.73
N VAL A 43 -4.51 -10.05 9.24
CA VAL A 43 -3.76 -9.08 8.42
C VAL A 43 -2.50 -9.71 7.83
N GLU A 44 -1.75 -10.51 8.58
CA GLU A 44 -0.60 -11.24 8.03
C GLU A 44 -0.99 -12.31 7.03
N ARG A 45 -2.10 -13.00 7.26
CA ARG A 45 -2.65 -13.95 6.29
C ARG A 45 -3.03 -13.24 5.00
N PHE A 46 -3.73 -12.12 5.08
CA PHE A 46 -4.07 -11.28 3.94
C PHE A 46 -2.81 -10.85 3.17
N ILE A 47 -1.76 -10.39 3.85
CA ILE A 47 -0.48 -10.03 3.21
C ILE A 47 0.14 -11.23 2.49
N LYS A 48 0.12 -12.42 3.10
CA LYS A 48 0.67 -13.66 2.50
C LYS A 48 -0.14 -14.16 1.32
N GLU A 49 -1.46 -14.12 1.41
CA GLU A 49 -2.39 -14.62 0.38
C GLU A 49 -2.45 -13.72 -0.84
N THR A 50 -2.44 -12.40 -0.62
CA THR A 50 -2.49 -11.42 -1.71
C THR A 50 -1.12 -11.07 -2.27
N GLY A 51 -0.04 -11.38 -1.55
CA GLY A 51 1.32 -10.97 -1.92
C GLY A 51 1.55 -9.45 -1.82
N ILE A 52 0.55 -8.70 -1.32
CA ILE A 52 0.62 -7.24 -1.18
C ILE A 52 1.62 -6.90 -0.07
N GLN A 53 2.87 -6.66 -0.48
CA GLN A 53 3.86 -5.93 0.30
C GLN A 53 3.91 -4.52 -0.28
N LEU A 54 3.51 -3.53 0.51
CA LEU A 54 3.40 -2.15 0.06
C LEU A 54 4.48 -1.26 0.65
N ILE A 55 4.76 -0.21 -0.12
CA ILE A 55 5.79 0.77 0.16
C ILE A 55 5.51 1.34 1.55
N LYS A 56 6.41 1.10 2.50
CA LYS A 56 6.37 1.90 3.73
C LYS A 56 6.77 3.33 3.33
N PRO A 57 5.95 4.35 3.64
CA PRO A 57 6.26 5.73 3.27
C PRO A 57 7.64 6.18 3.76
N GLU A 58 8.06 5.66 4.92
CA GLU A 58 9.36 5.92 5.53
C GLU A 58 10.54 5.33 4.74
N GLU A 59 10.33 4.19 4.09
CA GLU A 59 11.37 3.51 3.29
C GLU A 59 11.48 4.17 1.91
N PHE A 60 10.37 4.61 1.32
CA PHE A 60 10.38 5.39 0.08
C PHE A 60 10.91 6.81 0.25
N ALA A 61 10.59 7.49 1.36
CA ALA A 61 11.18 8.79 1.67
C ALA A 61 12.72 8.71 1.76
N LYS A 62 13.26 7.66 2.39
CA LYS A 62 14.71 7.40 2.42
C LYS A 62 15.31 7.12 1.04
N PHE A 63 14.56 6.44 0.17
CA PHE A 63 14.97 6.20 -1.21
C PHE A 63 15.01 7.50 -2.01
N ILE A 64 13.96 8.33 -1.92
CA ILE A 64 13.92 9.66 -2.55
C ILE A 64 15.09 10.51 -2.06
N ASP A 65 15.29 10.66 -0.75
CA ASP A 65 16.37 11.48 -0.19
C ASP A 65 17.77 11.07 -0.72
N LYS A 66 17.95 9.78 -1.01
CA LYS A 66 19.20 9.25 -1.57
C LYS A 66 19.32 9.52 -3.07
N GLU A 67 18.24 9.32 -3.83
CA GLU A 67 18.26 9.39 -5.29
C GLU A 67 17.98 10.79 -5.84
N ILE A 68 17.51 11.74 -5.01
CA ILE A 68 17.17 13.11 -5.45
C ILE A 68 18.39 13.86 -6.02
N TYR A 69 19.59 13.49 -5.57
CA TYR A 69 20.85 14.08 -6.03
C TYR A 69 21.33 13.53 -7.38
N ASN A 70 20.72 12.45 -7.88
CA ASN A 70 21.04 11.83 -9.17
C ASN A 70 20.08 12.24 -10.30
N ILE A 71 19.10 13.10 -10.01
CA ILE A 71 18.08 13.50 -10.99
C ILE A 71 18.67 14.53 -11.96
N ASP A 72 18.55 14.22 -13.25
CA ASP A 72 18.79 15.15 -14.35
C ASP A 72 17.77 16.30 -14.29
N GLY A 73 18.24 17.53 -14.06
CA GLY A 73 17.42 18.73 -13.86
C GLY A 73 16.59 19.20 -15.07
N THR A 74 16.48 18.38 -16.11
CA THR A 74 15.71 18.64 -17.34
C THR A 74 14.27 18.09 -17.29
N LYS A 75 13.94 17.21 -16.34
CA LYS A 75 12.59 16.64 -16.17
C LYS A 75 11.74 17.48 -15.21
N SER A 76 10.42 17.43 -15.39
CA SER A 76 9.51 18.01 -14.40
C SER A 76 9.58 17.25 -13.07
N LEU A 77 9.18 17.92 -11.98
CA LEU A 77 9.10 17.31 -10.65
C LEU A 77 8.16 16.09 -10.63
N GLU A 78 7.06 16.16 -11.38
CA GLU A 78 6.07 15.07 -11.47
C GLU A 78 6.63 13.86 -12.22
N GLU A 79 7.23 14.04 -13.41
CA GLU A 79 7.85 12.93 -14.16
C GLU A 79 8.99 12.28 -13.38
N THR A 80 9.73 13.08 -12.62
CA THR A 80 10.80 12.61 -11.74
C THR A 80 10.26 11.76 -10.60
N PHE A 81 9.17 12.21 -9.98
CA PHE A 81 8.52 11.48 -8.89
C PHE A 81 7.96 10.14 -9.37
N GLU A 82 7.30 10.13 -10.53
CA GLU A 82 6.77 8.90 -11.14
C GLU A 82 7.87 7.88 -11.47
N GLN A 83 9.03 8.35 -11.95
CA GLN A 83 10.18 7.49 -12.22
C GLN A 83 10.77 6.90 -10.95
N LEU A 84 11.02 7.72 -9.93
CA LEU A 84 11.55 7.26 -8.64
C LEU A 84 10.59 6.29 -7.96
N HIS A 85 9.29 6.56 -8.04
CA HIS A 85 8.25 5.68 -7.51
C HIS A 85 8.28 4.32 -8.22
N SER A 86 8.29 4.31 -9.56
CA SER A 86 8.35 3.08 -10.35
C SER A 86 9.63 2.28 -10.08
N GLU A 87 10.77 2.95 -9.94
CA GLU A 87 12.05 2.30 -9.65
C GLU A 87 12.10 1.73 -8.23
N TYR A 88 11.53 2.42 -7.25
CA TYR A 88 11.36 1.89 -5.90
C TYR A 88 10.47 0.64 -5.88
N CYS A 89 9.30 0.69 -6.53
CA CYS A 89 8.40 -0.45 -6.66
C CYS A 89 9.13 -1.66 -7.25
N ARG A 90 9.88 -1.45 -8.34
CA ARG A 90 10.65 -2.50 -9.01
C ARG A 90 11.76 -3.07 -8.14
N THR A 91 12.54 -2.22 -7.47
CA THR A 91 13.70 -2.66 -6.66
C THR A 91 13.31 -3.34 -5.38
N GLN A 92 12.18 -2.96 -4.78
CA GLN A 92 11.67 -3.54 -3.54
C GLN A 92 10.65 -4.67 -3.76
N ASN A 93 10.35 -5.00 -5.02
CA ASN A 93 9.34 -6.00 -5.39
C ASN A 93 7.96 -5.68 -4.74
N VAL A 94 7.57 -4.42 -4.87
CA VAL A 94 6.36 -3.84 -4.31
C VAL A 94 5.41 -3.44 -5.44
N MET A 95 4.12 -3.72 -5.26
CA MET A 95 3.10 -3.40 -6.27
C MET A 95 2.78 -1.90 -6.32
N THR A 96 2.55 -1.36 -7.52
CA THR A 96 2.08 0.01 -7.71
C THR A 96 0.59 0.16 -7.35
N PRO A 97 0.10 1.37 -7.04
CA PRO A 97 -1.33 1.64 -6.84
C PRO A 97 -2.23 1.11 -7.96
N GLU A 98 -1.78 1.18 -9.21
CA GLU A 98 -2.50 0.70 -10.41
C GLU A 98 -2.56 -0.83 -10.47
N GLU A 99 -1.47 -1.51 -10.09
CA GLU A 99 -1.45 -2.98 -10.00
C GLU A 99 -2.38 -3.48 -8.89
N ILE A 100 -2.42 -2.78 -7.76
CA ILE A 100 -3.40 -3.05 -6.68
C ILE A 100 -4.83 -2.82 -7.19
N ALA A 101 -5.07 -1.72 -7.90
CA ALA A 101 -6.39 -1.41 -8.44
C ALA A 101 -6.85 -2.47 -9.46
N SER A 102 -5.93 -3.00 -10.27
CA SER A 102 -6.19 -4.07 -11.24
C SER A 102 -6.54 -5.39 -10.54
N LEU A 103 -5.81 -5.77 -9.50
CA LEU A 103 -6.17 -6.93 -8.66
C LEU A 103 -7.59 -6.80 -8.06
N VAL A 104 -8.00 -5.58 -7.73
CA VAL A 104 -9.33 -5.30 -7.17
C VAL A 104 -10.42 -5.29 -8.25
N ALA A 105 -10.05 -5.05 -9.52
CA ALA A 105 -10.95 -5.03 -10.67
C ALA A 105 -11.19 -6.43 -11.25
N GLU A 106 -10.18 -7.30 -11.31
CA GLU A 106 -10.28 -8.66 -11.89
C GLU A 106 -11.12 -9.64 -11.04
N VAL A 107 -11.49 -9.29 -9.81
CA VAL A 107 -12.40 -10.10 -8.96
C VAL A 107 -13.89 -9.77 -9.26
N ILE A 108 -14.18 -8.87 -10.20
CA ILE A 108 -15.54 -8.38 -10.52
C ILE A 108 -16.11 -9.01 -11.81
N ASP A 109 -15.49 -10.05 -12.37
CA ASP A 109 -16.09 -10.89 -13.42
C ASP A 109 -16.49 -12.29 -12.90
#